data_AF-A0A7G7ZAZ6-F1
#
_entry.id   AF-A0A7G7ZAZ6-F1
#
_cell.length_a   1.000
_cell.length_b   1.000
_cell.length_c   1.000
_cell.angle_alpha   90.00
_cell.angle_beta   90.00
_cell.angle_gamma   90.00
#
_symmetry.space_group_name_H-M   'P 1'
#
loop_
_entity.id
_entity.type
_entity.pdbx_description
1 polymer ?
#
loop_
_entity_poly.entity_id
_entity_poly.type
_entity_poly.pdbx_seq_one_letter_code
_entity_poly.pdbx_strand_id
1 'polypeptide(L)' 'MLMCREATRLMSLKQDRALTFRERTALRFHLSMCGACRACARQFDLLHAIGERHPAALKTPSTSDD' A
#
# COMPACT_ATOMS: atom_id res chain seq x y z
N MET A 1 -2.86 7.35 -18.08
CA MET A 1 -2.99 8.10 -16.81
C MET A 1 -3.79 7.25 -15.85
N LEU A 2 -3.26 7.01 -14.65
CA LEU A 2 -3.97 6.33 -13.57
C LEU A 2 -4.96 7.31 -12.92
N MET A 3 -6.20 6.90 -12.70
CA MET A 3 -7.20 7.73 -12.01
C MET A 3 -6.97 7.70 -10.50
N CYS A 4 -7.34 8.77 -9.77
CA CYS A 4 -7.20 8.81 -8.31
C CYS A 4 -7.90 7.63 -7.63
N ARG A 5 -9.08 7.21 -8.12
CA ARG A 5 -9.81 6.03 -7.63
C ARG A 5 -9.01 4.75 -7.77
N GLU A 6 -8.32 4.59 -8.89
CA GLU A 6 -7.50 3.41 -9.16
C GLU A 6 -6.19 3.45 -8.38
N ALA A 7 -5.62 4.64 -8.16
CA ALA A 7 -4.50 4.84 -7.26
C ALA A 7 -4.85 4.38 -5.83
N THR A 8 -5.98 4.81 -5.28
CA THR A 8 -6.45 4.37 -3.96
C THR A 8 -6.71 2.86 -3.93
N ARG A 9 -7.26 2.28 -5.01
CA ARG A 9 -7.44 0.82 -5.13
C ARG A 9 -6.10 0.08 -5.06
N LEU A 10 -5.08 0.56 -5.78
CA LEU A 10 -3.73 -0.02 -5.74
C LEU A 10 -3.06 0.17 -4.37
N MET A 11 -3.29 1.28 -3.68
CA MET A 11 -2.82 1.48 -2.30
C MET A 11 -3.40 0.44 -1.35
N SER A 12 -4.72 0.18 -1.43
CA SER A 12 -5.37 -0.87 -0.64
C SER A 12 -4.82 -2.25 -1.01
N LEU A 13 -4.74 -2.57 -2.31
CA LEU A 13 -4.21 -3.85 -2.78
C LEU A 13 -2.77 -4.11 -2.34
N LYS A 14 -1.94 -3.06 -2.19
CA LYS A 14 -0.57 -3.15 -1.67
C LYS A 14 -0.53 -3.72 -0.24
N GLN A 15 -1.60 -3.55 0.52
CA GLN A 15 -1.73 -4.06 1.89
C GLN A 15 -2.16 -5.53 1.92
N ASP A 16 -2.96 -5.97 0.94
CA ASP A 16 -3.44 -7.35 0.85
C ASP A 16 -2.45 -8.26 0.10
N ARG A 17 -1.75 -7.73 -0.90
CA ARG A 17 -0.79 -8.47 -1.74
C ARG A 17 0.34 -7.59 -2.25
N ALA A 18 1.41 -8.25 -2.71
CA ALA A 18 2.42 -7.57 -3.51
C ALA A 18 1.81 -7.04 -4.83
N LEU A 19 2.03 -5.75 -5.10
CA LEU A 19 1.75 -5.15 -6.41
C LEU A 19 2.75 -5.67 -7.45
N THR A 20 2.26 -5.89 -8.67
CA THR A 20 3.13 -6.17 -9.83
C THR A 20 4.03 -4.96 -10.11
N PHE A 21 5.14 -5.18 -10.82
CA PHE A 21 6.07 -4.10 -11.15
C PHE A 21 5.38 -2.94 -11.90
N ARG A 22 4.48 -3.26 -12.84
CA ARG A 22 3.68 -2.27 -13.60
C ARG A 22 2.73 -1.47 -12.70
N GLU A 23 2.02 -2.13 -11.80
CA GLU A 23 1.12 -1.45 -10.85
C GLU A 23 1.91 -0.52 -9.93
N ARG A 24 3.07 -0.98 -9.45
CA ARG A 24 3.94 -0.21 -8.54
C ARG A 24 4.51 1.03 -9.23
N THR A 25 4.95 0.93 -10.48
CA THR A 25 5.47 2.09 -11.23
C THR A 25 4.37 3.07 -11.60
N ALA A 26 3.20 2.59 -12.04
CA ALA A 26 2.04 3.43 -12.33
C ALA A 26 1.56 4.20 -11.10
N LEU A 27 1.48 3.53 -9.95
CA LEU A 27 1.12 4.16 -8.68
C LEU A 27 2.17 5.22 -8.28
N ARG A 28 3.47 4.91 -8.34
CA ARG A 28 4.54 5.87 -8.03
C ARG A 28 4.46 7.12 -8.90
N PHE A 29 4.25 6.96 -10.20
CA PHE A 29 4.10 8.08 -11.13
C PHE A 29 2.87 8.94 -10.81
N HIS A 30 1.75 8.35 -10.41
CA HIS A 30 0.59 9.12 -9.98
C HIS A 30 0.85 9.88 -8.66
N LEU A 31 1.54 9.25 -7.71
CA LEU A 31 1.87 9.86 -6.41
C LEU A 31 2.86 11.02 -6.50
N SER A 32 3.70 11.07 -7.52
CA SER A 32 4.61 12.21 -7.73
C SER A 32 3.84 13.47 -8.16
N MET A 33 2.77 13.32 -8.96
CA MET A 33 1.98 14.45 -9.47
C MET A 33 0.75 14.81 -8.63
N CYS A 34 0.17 13.86 -7.87
CA CYS A 34 -1.06 14.09 -7.11
C CYS A 34 -0.78 14.18 -5.60
N GLY A 35 -0.86 15.40 -5.05
CA GLY A 35 -0.65 15.65 -3.62
C GLY A 35 -1.67 14.95 -2.70
N ALA A 36 -2.94 14.90 -3.11
CA ALA A 36 -4.00 14.25 -2.34
C ALA A 36 -3.77 12.74 -2.22
N CYS A 37 -3.47 12.07 -3.34
CA CYS A 37 -3.13 10.64 -3.33
C CYS A 37 -1.85 10.36 -2.54
N ARG A 38 -0.86 11.27 -2.56
CA ARG A 38 0.34 11.15 -1.73
C ARG A 38 0.05 11.24 -0.24
N ALA A 39 -0.90 12.10 0.17
CA ALA A 39 -1.36 12.15 1.56
C ALA A 39 -2.10 10.87 1.96
N CYS A 40 -2.98 10.38 1.09
CA CYS A 40 -3.71 9.13 1.28
C CYS A 40 -2.75 7.93 1.43
N ALA A 41 -1.73 7.81 0.56
CA ALA A 41 -0.73 6.75 0.66
C ALA A 41 -0.02 6.73 2.02
N ARG A 42 0.33 7.90 2.57
CA ARG A 42 0.93 7.99 3.92
C ARG A 42 -0.01 7.51 5.01
N GLN A 43 -1.33 7.72 4.87
CA GLN A 43 -2.32 7.21 5.82
C GLN A 43 -2.38 5.68 5.78
N PHE A 44 -2.39 5.09 4.58
CA PHE A 44 -2.32 3.62 4.44
C PHE A 44 -1.06 3.04 5.07
N ASP A 45 0.11 3.65 4.83
CA ASP A 45 1.37 3.20 5.41
C ASP A 45 1.36 3.32 6.96
N LEU A 46 0.75 4.38 7.50
CA LEU A 46 0.58 4.56 8.95
C LEU A 46 -0.32 3.47 9.55
N LEU A 47 -1.48 3.20 8.92
CA LEU A 47 -2.40 2.16 9.37
C LEU A 47 -1.72 0.78 9.39
N HIS A 48 -0.93 0.49 8.37
CA HIS A 48 -0.16 -0.75 8.32
C HIS A 48 0.89 -0.84 9.43
N ALA A 49 1.68 0.21 9.63
CA ALA A 49 2.70 0.25 10.67
C ALA A 49 2.10 0.10 12.08
N ILE A 50 0.90 0.64 12.31
CA ILE A 50 0.17 0.45 13.57
C ILE A 50 -0.30 -1.01 13.70
N GLY A 51 -0.84 -1.60 12.63
CA GLY A 51 -1.28 -3.00 12.61
C GLY A 51 -0.15 -3.98 12.95
N GLU A 52 1.03 -3.80 12.35
CA GLU A 52 2.23 -4.61 12.63
C GLU A 52 2.68 -4.51 14.08
N ARG A 53 2.43 -3.37 14.74
CA ARG A 53 2.86 -3.11 16.12
C ARG A 53 1.79 -3.46 17.14
N HIS A 54 0.61 -3.92 16.71
CA HIS A 54 -0.48 -4.30 17.61
C HIS A 54 -0.15 -5.66 18.27
N PRO A 55 -0.23 -5.79 19.61
CA PRO A 55 0.18 -7.01 20.33
C PRO A 55 -0.66 -8.25 19.96
N ALA A 56 -1.87 -8.08 19.42
CA ALA A 56 -2.66 -9.20 18.89
C ALA A 56 -2.16 -9.71 17.51
N ALA A 57 -1.34 -8.95 16.78
CA ALA A 57 -0.75 -9.34 15.49
C ALA A 57 0.46 -10.28 15.64
N LEU A 58 1.05 -10.39 16.85
CA LEU A 58 2.18 -11.28 17.16
C LEU A 58 1.85 -12.79 17.09
N LYS A 59 0.66 -13.17 16.62
CA LYS A 59 0.20 -14.56 16.57
C LYS A 59 0.10 -15.16 15.16
N THR A 60 0.98 -14.79 14.24
CA THR A 60 1.18 -15.58 13.01
C THR A 60 2.64 -15.62 12.58
N PRO A 61 3.35 -16.74 12.77
CA PRO A 61 4.53 -17.02 11.97
C PRO A 61 4.05 -17.51 10.59
N SER A 62 4.20 -16.69 9.56
CA SER A 62 4.14 -17.16 8.18
C SER A 62 5.42 -16.76 7.47
N THR A 63 6.44 -17.57 7.76
CA THR A 63 7.52 -17.93 6.84
C THR A 63 6.91 -18.46 5.55
N SER A 64 7.25 -17.86 4.40
CA SER A 64 7.40 -18.53 3.09
C SER A 64 7.49 -17.49 1.97
N ASP A 65 8.70 -17.01 1.67
CA ASP A 65 9.12 -16.76 0.28
C ASP A 65 10.12 -17.88 -0.03
N ASP A 66 9.82 -18.63 -1.10
CA ASP A 66 10.69 -19.60 -1.78
C ASP A 66 11.88 -18.88 -2.44
#